data_AF-A0A2R6KMM1-F1
#
_entry.id   AF-A0A2R6KMM1-F1
#
_cell.length_a   1.000
_cell.length_b   1.000
_cell.length_c   1.000
_cell.angle_alpha   90.00
_cell.angle_beta   90.00
_cell.angle_gamma   90.00
#
_symmetry.space_group_name_H-M   'P 1'
#
loop_
_entity.id
_entity.type
_entity.pdbx_description
1 polymer ?
#
loop_
_entity_poly.entity_id
_entity_poly.type
_entity_poly.pdbx_seq_one_letter_code
_entity_poly.pdbx_strand_id
1 'polypeptide(L)'
;MVLAGSVAVVAFGAGAIEDSQARLSEQRAENAMTQFDSEVALTALGSADVQQVSFGSDRSESYEVQNGTGWMRVTVENQTSGTTDTLLNETLGAVTYEGVDTTIAYQGGGVWKKGDGNRSVMVSPPEFHFRGGTLTLPVVNVSGDSSLGEKANIRHRETVRKHPNATTANENPLENHLVKVTVKSDYYRAWGHYFEERTDGVVEYDHDRQVVNLTLVSPLSLRKMTAATASLSASGDFEILGGTHGHCNSDDYTDSYNSSGTSDDYCDQWPLATGNDGDVTYGNNIDISSGSGSDEIRGDIVAGGNVTVGTGAGKPYVFGHINYTDNCNP
;
A
#
# COMPACT_ATOMS: atom_id res chain seq x y z
N MET A 1 8.33 47.85 54.63
CA MET A 1 8.72 46.60 53.96
C MET A 1 7.73 46.36 52.81
N VAL A 2 7.81 47.17 51.74
CA VAL A 2 6.89 47.08 50.57
C VAL A 2 7.69 46.84 49.29
N LEU A 3 8.94 47.31 49.25
CA LEU A 3 9.88 47.08 48.15
C LEU A 3 10.26 45.59 47.93
N ALA A 4 10.24 44.77 48.98
CA ALA A 4 10.51 43.32 48.85
C ALA A 4 9.35 42.55 48.18
N GLY A 5 8.11 43.02 48.33
CA GLY A 5 6.93 42.40 47.69
C GLY A 5 6.85 42.70 46.20
N SER A 6 7.21 43.91 45.78
CA SER A 6 7.20 44.30 44.36
C SER A 6 8.26 43.58 43.53
N VAL A 7 9.45 43.35 44.10
CA VAL A 7 10.54 42.63 43.42
C VAL A 7 10.18 41.15 43.22
N ALA A 8 9.49 40.54 44.19
CA ALA A 8 9.05 39.15 44.07
C ALA A 8 8.01 38.97 42.95
N VAL A 9 7.00 39.83 42.85
CA VAL A 9 5.96 39.73 41.80
C VAL A 9 6.55 39.92 40.40
N VAL A 10 7.54 40.80 40.23
CA VAL A 10 8.22 40.99 38.94
C VAL A 10 9.06 39.78 38.55
N ALA A 11 9.76 39.16 39.51
CA ALA A 11 10.55 37.94 39.26
C ALA A 11 9.66 36.73 38.89
N PHE A 12 8.54 36.52 39.58
CA PHE A 12 7.57 35.47 39.23
C PHE A 12 6.83 35.76 37.92
N GLY A 13 6.56 37.04 37.62
CA GLY A 13 5.96 37.45 36.36
C GLY A 13 6.87 37.23 35.15
N ALA A 14 8.18 37.46 35.30
CA ALA A 14 9.16 37.26 34.24
C ALA A 14 9.25 35.78 33.80
N GLY A 15 9.35 34.84 34.75
CA GLY A 15 9.41 33.41 34.43
C GLY A 15 8.13 32.89 33.77
N ALA A 16 6.94 33.34 34.20
CA ALA A 16 5.68 32.96 33.58
C ALA A 16 5.54 33.50 32.13
N ILE A 17 6.12 34.67 31.86
CA ILE A 17 6.13 35.28 30.53
C ILE A 17 7.11 34.54 29.61
N GLU A 18 8.28 34.14 30.10
CA GLU A 18 9.28 33.35 29.36
C GLU A 18 8.72 31.97 28.99
N ASP A 19 8.10 31.26 29.93
CA ASP A 19 7.40 29.99 29.67
C ASP A 19 6.29 30.14 28.62
N SER A 20 5.53 31.24 28.70
CA SER A 20 4.46 31.51 27.72
C SER A 20 5.03 31.80 26.33
N GLN A 21 6.16 32.51 26.25
CA GLN A 21 6.84 32.78 24.99
C GLN A 21 7.39 31.49 24.37
N ALA A 22 8.03 30.63 25.17
CA ALA A 22 8.57 29.35 24.72
C ALA A 22 7.48 28.40 24.17
N ARG A 23 6.31 28.36 24.81
CA ARG A 23 5.17 27.59 24.30
C ARG A 23 4.60 28.17 23.01
N LEU A 24 4.56 29.50 22.89
CA LEU A 24 4.09 30.16 21.68
C LEU A 24 5.06 29.96 20.51
N SER A 25 6.38 29.99 20.75
CA SER A 25 7.38 29.72 19.72
C SER A 25 7.29 28.26 19.24
N GLU A 26 7.15 27.30 20.17
CA GLU A 26 6.92 25.89 19.84
C GLU A 26 5.67 25.71 18.96
N GLN A 27 4.52 26.27 19.35
CA GLN A 27 3.28 26.17 18.57
C GLN A 27 3.40 26.82 17.19
N ARG A 28 4.13 27.94 17.06
CA ARG A 28 4.38 28.57 15.77
C ARG A 28 5.26 27.69 14.89
N ALA A 29 6.31 27.11 15.44
CA ALA A 29 7.20 26.21 14.74
C ALA A 29 6.47 24.93 14.28
N GLU A 30 5.62 24.34 15.12
CA GLU A 30 4.78 23.18 14.72
C GLU A 30 3.87 23.53 13.53
N ASN A 31 3.22 24.69 13.57
CA ASN A 31 2.35 25.15 12.48
C ASN A 31 3.16 25.46 11.19
N ALA A 32 4.30 26.14 11.31
CA ALA A 32 5.16 26.46 10.18
C ALA A 32 5.73 25.20 9.51
N MET A 33 6.12 24.21 10.32
CA MET A 33 6.63 22.92 9.82
C MET A 33 5.52 22.06 9.19
N THR A 34 4.30 22.12 9.71
CA THR A 34 3.13 21.46 9.09
C THR A 34 2.74 22.13 7.77
N GLN A 35 2.86 23.46 7.68
CA GLN A 35 2.70 24.16 6.40
C GLN A 35 3.81 23.79 5.42
N PHE A 36 5.06 23.71 5.90
CA PHE A 36 6.20 23.27 5.09
C PHE A 36 5.97 21.86 4.52
N ASP A 37 5.54 20.91 5.35
CA ASP A 37 5.14 19.56 4.96
C ASP A 37 4.11 19.58 3.82
N SER A 38 3.04 20.37 3.97
CA SER A 38 1.99 20.52 2.95
C SER A 38 2.53 21.04 1.62
N GLU A 39 3.38 22.07 1.64
CA GLU A 39 3.99 22.63 0.42
C GLU A 39 4.99 21.67 -0.23
N VAL A 40 5.74 20.92 0.56
CA VAL A 40 6.63 19.87 0.07
C VAL A 40 5.82 18.75 -0.57
N ALA A 41 4.72 18.30 0.02
CA ALA A 41 3.84 17.31 -0.58
C ALA A 41 3.28 17.80 -1.93
N LEU A 42 2.85 19.06 -2.03
CA LEU A 42 2.40 19.67 -3.29
C LEU A 42 3.49 19.77 -4.36
N THR A 43 4.74 19.96 -3.96
CA THR A 43 5.90 20.09 -4.87
C THR A 43 6.48 18.74 -5.26
N ALA A 44 6.47 17.76 -4.35
CA ALA A 44 7.01 16.42 -4.57
C ALA A 44 6.03 15.51 -5.30
N LEU A 45 4.72 15.73 -5.15
CA LEU A 45 3.66 14.87 -5.68
C LEU A 45 2.70 15.60 -6.64
N GLY A 46 2.77 16.93 -6.73
CA GLY A 46 1.91 17.77 -7.58
C GLY A 46 2.64 18.42 -8.76
N SER A 47 1.98 19.38 -9.42
CA SER A 47 2.44 20.01 -10.68
C SER A 47 3.25 21.30 -10.50
N ALA A 48 3.57 21.68 -9.26
CA ALA A 48 4.30 22.92 -8.98
C ALA A 48 5.80 22.63 -8.85
N ASP A 49 6.64 23.26 -9.68
CA ASP A 49 8.09 23.03 -9.68
C ASP A 49 8.81 23.74 -8.52
N VAL A 50 8.22 24.80 -7.97
CA VAL A 50 8.81 25.65 -6.93
C VAL A 50 7.73 26.14 -5.97
N GLN A 51 7.97 26.02 -4.67
CA GLN A 51 7.17 26.65 -3.61
C GLN A 51 8.05 27.47 -2.67
N GLN A 52 7.45 28.46 -2.01
CA GLN A 52 8.15 29.27 -1.02
C GLN A 52 7.42 29.18 0.31
N VAL A 53 8.16 28.83 1.36
CA VAL A 53 7.65 28.82 2.73
C VAL A 53 8.34 29.94 3.51
N SER A 54 7.54 30.66 4.29
CA SER A 54 8.01 31.69 5.21
C SER A 54 7.97 31.13 6.61
N PHE A 55 9.12 31.04 7.27
CA PHE A 55 9.22 30.48 8.63
C PHE A 55 8.99 31.51 9.74
N GLY A 56 8.81 32.78 9.38
CA GLY A 56 8.72 33.89 10.32
C GLY A 56 10.08 34.53 10.59
N SER A 57 10.06 35.73 11.19
CA SER A 57 11.20 36.66 11.23
C SER A 57 11.82 36.87 12.62
N ASP A 58 11.62 35.95 13.56
CA ASP A 58 12.22 36.10 14.90
C ASP A 58 13.70 35.68 14.87
N ARG A 59 14.58 36.64 15.14
CA ARG A 59 16.06 36.52 15.03
C ARG A 59 16.69 35.47 15.97
N SER A 60 15.91 34.89 16.87
CA SER A 60 16.33 33.83 17.79
C SER A 60 15.92 32.42 17.34
N GLU A 61 15.13 32.30 16.27
CA GLU A 61 14.64 31.03 15.74
C GLU A 61 15.47 30.62 14.52
N SER A 62 16.38 29.67 14.68
CA SER A 62 17.19 29.14 13.59
C SER A 62 16.57 27.86 13.04
N TYR A 63 16.04 27.94 11.82
CA TYR A 63 15.72 26.77 11.02
C TYR A 63 16.98 26.31 10.28
N GLU A 64 17.25 25.02 10.31
CA GLU A 64 18.43 24.44 9.68
C GLU A 64 18.03 23.30 8.73
N VAL A 65 18.81 23.12 7.67
CA VAL A 65 18.73 21.92 6.82
C VAL A 65 19.87 20.99 7.18
N GLN A 66 19.54 19.81 7.64
CA GLN A 66 20.50 18.77 7.98
C GLN A 66 20.45 17.67 6.93
N ASN A 67 21.53 17.55 6.16
CA ASN A 67 21.63 16.54 5.11
C ASN A 67 22.03 15.17 5.72
N GLY A 68 21.33 14.09 5.36
CA GLY A 68 21.75 12.73 5.73
C GLY A 68 21.56 12.34 7.21
N THR A 69 20.57 12.93 7.87
CA THR A 69 20.15 12.63 9.27
C THR A 69 19.55 11.24 9.51
N GLY A 70 19.39 10.44 8.47
CA GLY A 70 18.77 9.12 8.57
C GLY A 70 18.71 8.41 7.24
N TRP A 71 18.03 7.27 7.23
CA TRP A 71 17.71 6.54 5.99
C TRP A 71 16.45 5.71 6.15
N MET A 72 15.79 5.44 5.03
CA MET A 72 14.66 4.53 4.93
C MET A 72 14.99 3.44 3.90
N ARG A 73 14.78 2.18 4.29
CA ARG A 73 14.92 1.02 3.43
C ARG A 73 13.62 0.26 3.36
N VAL A 74 13.25 -0.16 2.15
CA VAL A 74 12.11 -1.04 1.91
C VAL A 74 12.63 -2.30 1.23
N THR A 75 12.42 -3.44 1.87
CA THR A 75 12.72 -4.75 1.30
C THR A 75 11.45 -5.56 1.17
N VAL A 76 11.42 -6.42 0.16
CA VAL A 76 10.33 -7.33 -0.11
C VAL A 76 10.89 -8.74 -0.13
N GLU A 77 10.33 -9.60 0.70
CA GLU A 77 10.71 -11.00 0.81
C GLU A 77 9.60 -11.87 0.24
N ASN A 78 9.95 -12.70 -0.74
CA ASN A 78 9.04 -13.70 -1.30
C ASN A 78 8.97 -14.90 -0.37
N GLN A 79 7.79 -15.20 0.15
CA GLN A 79 7.60 -16.26 1.14
C GLN A 79 7.64 -17.68 0.51
N THR A 80 7.52 -17.80 -0.81
CA THR A 80 7.65 -19.09 -1.52
C THR A 80 9.11 -19.45 -1.75
N SER A 81 9.90 -18.53 -2.30
CA SER A 81 11.31 -18.77 -2.66
C SER A 81 12.29 -18.44 -1.53
N GLY A 82 11.86 -17.64 -0.55
CA GLY A 82 12.72 -17.07 0.50
C GLY A 82 13.67 -15.98 0.01
N THR A 83 13.50 -15.49 -1.22
CA THR A 83 14.36 -14.44 -1.79
C THR A 83 13.95 -13.06 -1.27
N THR A 84 14.93 -12.23 -0.90
CA THR A 84 14.71 -10.86 -0.44
C THR A 84 15.32 -9.86 -1.41
N ASP A 85 14.50 -8.94 -1.89
CA ASP A 85 14.90 -7.86 -2.78
C ASP A 85 14.78 -6.50 -2.08
N THR A 86 15.72 -5.59 -2.37
CA THR A 86 15.67 -4.21 -1.84
C THR A 86 15.03 -3.30 -2.88
N LEU A 87 13.81 -2.83 -2.60
CA LEU A 87 13.09 -1.91 -3.48
C LEU A 87 13.54 -0.46 -3.32
N LEU A 88 13.88 -0.08 -2.09
CA LEU A 88 14.26 1.28 -1.73
C LEU A 88 15.36 1.26 -0.68
N ASN A 89 16.35 2.13 -0.82
CA ASN A 89 17.33 2.41 0.23
C ASN A 89 17.80 3.86 0.05
N GLU A 90 17.06 4.80 0.64
CA GLU A 90 17.26 6.23 0.44
C GLU A 90 17.71 6.90 1.74
N THR A 91 18.62 7.86 1.61
CA THR A 91 19.01 8.74 2.73
C THR A 91 17.93 9.78 2.98
N LEU A 92 17.80 10.21 4.23
CA LEU A 92 16.86 11.24 4.65
C LEU A 92 17.61 12.44 5.20
N GLY A 93 17.42 13.61 4.61
CA GLY A 93 17.66 14.88 5.29
C GLY A 93 16.45 15.35 6.09
N ALA A 94 16.68 16.35 6.93
CA ALA A 94 15.67 16.96 7.77
C ALA A 94 15.75 18.49 7.69
N VAL A 95 14.61 19.15 7.84
CA VAL A 95 14.55 20.56 8.22
C VAL A 95 14.24 20.61 9.71
N THR A 96 15.04 21.31 10.50
CA THR A 96 14.94 21.32 11.96
C THR A 96 14.73 22.73 12.49
N TYR A 97 13.89 22.84 13.52
CA TYR A 97 13.77 23.98 14.41
C TYR A 97 14.30 23.57 15.79
N GLU A 98 15.25 24.33 16.31
CA GLU A 98 15.78 24.13 17.67
C GLU A 98 15.19 25.18 18.62
N GLY A 99 14.34 24.71 19.55
CA GLY A 99 13.90 25.48 20.70
C GLY A 99 14.76 25.19 21.94
N VAL A 100 14.36 25.74 23.09
CA VAL A 100 15.12 25.59 24.35
C VAL A 100 15.15 24.13 24.81
N ASP A 101 13.99 23.47 24.88
CA ASP A 101 13.82 22.10 25.39
C ASP A 101 13.16 21.14 24.37
N THR A 102 13.00 21.60 23.13
CA THR A 102 12.35 20.82 22.08
C THR A 102 12.97 21.06 20.72
N THR A 103 13.05 20.00 19.92
CA THR A 103 13.40 20.05 18.50
C THR A 103 12.17 19.66 17.70
N ILE A 104 11.82 20.42 16.68
CA ILE A 104 10.77 20.05 15.71
C ILE A 104 11.45 19.81 14.38
N ALA A 105 11.17 18.68 13.73
CA ALA A 105 11.82 18.31 12.49
C ALA A 105 10.84 17.78 11.45
N TYR A 106 10.97 18.26 10.23
CA TYR A 106 10.38 17.64 9.05
C TYR A 106 11.39 16.64 8.49
N GLN A 107 11.00 15.37 8.39
CA GLN A 107 11.85 14.32 7.83
C GLN A 107 10.99 13.21 7.21
N GLY A 108 11.35 12.79 5.99
CA GLY A 108 10.73 11.62 5.35
C GLY A 108 9.24 11.78 5.04
N GLY A 109 8.75 13.02 4.92
CA GLY A 109 7.33 13.31 4.68
C GLY A 109 6.48 13.52 5.92
N GLY A 110 7.05 13.47 7.14
CA GLY A 110 6.31 13.74 8.37
C GLY A 110 6.98 14.81 9.23
N VAL A 111 6.24 15.35 10.21
CA VAL A 111 6.74 16.31 11.20
C VAL A 111 6.77 15.66 12.57
N TRP A 112 7.94 15.72 13.20
CA TRP A 112 8.27 15.04 14.45
C TRP A 112 8.70 16.07 15.49
N LYS A 113 8.20 15.94 16.71
CA LYS A 113 8.69 16.71 17.86
C LYS A 113 9.49 15.82 18.79
N LYS A 114 10.70 16.23 19.14
CA LYS A 114 11.55 15.59 20.13
C LYS A 114 11.71 16.52 21.32
N GLY A 115 11.19 16.12 22.47
CA GLY A 115 11.38 16.85 23.72
C GLY A 115 12.41 16.20 24.63
N ASP A 116 12.52 16.72 25.85
CA ASP A 116 13.41 16.19 26.88
C ASP A 116 13.23 14.70 27.17
N GLY A 117 14.36 14.03 27.41
CA GLY A 117 14.41 12.59 27.72
C GLY A 117 14.33 11.69 26.49
N ASN A 118 14.66 12.20 25.30
CA ASN A 118 14.69 11.45 24.04
C ASN A 118 13.32 10.87 23.64
N ARG A 119 12.24 11.52 24.09
CA ARG A 119 10.87 11.21 23.69
C ARG A 119 10.57 11.95 22.40
N SER A 120 10.15 11.23 21.38
CA SER A 120 9.66 11.82 20.14
C SER A 120 8.20 11.46 19.90
N VAL A 121 7.43 12.45 19.43
CA VAL A 121 6.02 12.35 19.11
C VAL A 121 5.78 12.88 17.71
N MET A 122 4.75 12.36 17.05
CA MET A 122 4.32 12.82 15.74
C MET A 122 3.49 14.10 15.88
N VAL A 123 3.78 15.11 15.07
CA VAL A 123 3.01 16.35 14.92
C VAL A 123 2.16 16.27 13.65
N SER A 124 2.78 15.94 12.52
CA SER A 124 2.11 15.68 11.23
C SER A 124 2.51 14.30 10.71
N PRO A 125 1.55 13.44 10.32
CA PRO A 125 1.84 12.11 9.80
C PRO A 125 2.46 12.16 8.40
N PRO A 126 3.39 11.24 8.07
CA PRO A 126 3.77 11.01 6.69
C PRO A 126 2.65 10.31 5.90
N GLU A 127 2.72 10.41 4.58
CA GLU A 127 1.92 9.57 3.70
C GLU A 127 2.41 8.12 3.75
N PHE A 128 1.60 7.25 4.31
CA PHE A 128 1.81 5.81 4.34
C PHE A 128 0.46 5.12 4.24
N HIS A 129 0.33 4.20 3.28
CA HIS A 129 -0.88 3.41 3.16
C HIS A 129 -0.54 1.98 2.81
N PHE A 130 -1.02 1.03 3.59
CA PHE A 130 -0.94 -0.39 3.25
C PHE A 130 -2.34 -0.99 3.25
N ARG A 131 -2.79 -1.47 2.09
CA ARG A 131 -4.11 -2.11 1.95
C ARG A 131 -4.06 -3.22 0.93
N GLY A 132 -4.50 -4.42 1.32
CA GLY A 132 -4.68 -5.55 0.40
C GLY A 132 -3.42 -5.91 -0.40
N GLY A 133 -2.24 -5.87 0.23
CA GLY A 133 -0.97 -6.18 -0.44
C GLY A 133 -0.37 -5.05 -1.29
N THR A 134 -0.98 -3.86 -1.28
CA THR A 134 -0.44 -2.65 -1.91
C THR A 134 0.12 -1.70 -0.85
N LEU A 135 1.41 -1.35 -0.98
CA LEU A 135 2.05 -0.27 -0.21
C LEU A 135 2.13 1.00 -1.06
N THR A 136 1.59 2.10 -0.54
CA THR A 136 1.80 3.46 -1.04
C THR A 136 2.66 4.20 -0.03
N LEU A 137 3.89 4.53 -0.44
CA LEU A 137 4.91 5.14 0.41
C LEU A 137 5.75 6.13 -0.41
N PRO A 138 5.32 7.40 -0.53
CA PRO A 138 6.22 8.44 -1.01
C PRO A 138 7.28 8.72 0.05
N VAL A 139 8.55 8.66 -0.34
CA VAL A 139 9.67 9.00 0.55
C VAL A 139 10.25 10.31 0.09
N VAL A 140 10.06 11.34 0.90
CA VAL A 140 10.58 12.67 0.60
C VAL A 140 11.95 12.86 1.26
N ASN A 141 12.97 13.07 0.43
CA ASN A 141 14.30 13.46 0.88
C ASN A 141 14.49 14.98 0.67
N VAL A 142 14.88 15.68 1.74
CA VAL A 142 15.22 17.10 1.67
C VAL A 142 16.73 17.26 1.74
N SER A 143 17.27 18.13 0.91
CA SER A 143 18.68 18.52 0.94
C SER A 143 18.85 19.99 0.62
N GLY A 144 19.82 20.65 1.25
CA GLY A 144 20.09 22.06 1.01
C GLY A 144 21.28 22.60 1.79
N ASP A 145 21.42 23.92 1.76
CA ASP A 145 22.39 24.65 2.58
C ASP A 145 21.96 24.64 4.05
N SER A 146 22.93 24.57 4.96
CA SER A 146 22.68 24.26 6.37
C SER A 146 21.87 25.33 7.12
N SER A 147 21.95 26.59 6.72
CA SER A 147 21.21 27.69 7.36
C SER A 147 20.05 28.15 6.48
N LEU A 148 18.83 28.12 7.01
CA LEU A 148 17.68 28.77 6.38
C LEU A 148 17.52 30.19 6.90
N GLY A 149 17.29 31.13 6.00
CA GLY A 149 16.84 32.48 6.37
C GLY A 149 15.33 32.50 6.64
N GLU A 150 14.74 33.70 6.70
CA GLU A 150 13.29 33.90 6.94
C GLU A 150 12.38 33.19 5.91
N LYS A 151 12.94 32.84 4.75
CA LYS A 151 12.24 32.16 3.66
C LYS A 151 13.07 31.01 3.11
N ALA A 152 12.41 29.90 2.81
CA ALA A 152 12.98 28.81 2.04
C ALA A 152 12.28 28.67 0.69
N ASN A 153 13.08 28.47 -0.36
CA ASN A 153 12.57 28.09 -1.67
C ASN A 153 12.72 26.58 -1.82
N ILE A 154 11.59 25.88 -1.87
CA ILE A 154 11.51 24.45 -2.11
C ILE A 154 11.50 24.27 -3.62
N ARG A 155 12.36 23.40 -4.14
CA ARG A 155 12.41 23.05 -5.56
C ARG A 155 12.26 21.55 -5.72
N HIS A 156 11.35 21.14 -6.60
CA HIS A 156 11.30 19.77 -7.03
C HIS A 156 12.58 19.45 -7.81
N ARG A 157 13.26 18.35 -7.45
CA ARG A 157 14.45 17.90 -8.20
C ARG A 157 14.09 16.75 -9.12
N GLU A 158 13.55 15.68 -8.56
CA GLU A 158 13.28 14.44 -9.27
C GLU A 158 12.23 13.62 -8.51
N THR A 159 11.39 12.91 -9.27
CA THR A 159 10.54 11.84 -8.75
C THR A 159 11.01 10.51 -9.33
N VAL A 160 11.53 9.62 -8.48
CA VAL A 160 11.92 8.28 -8.89
C VAL A 160 10.85 7.28 -8.46
N ARG A 161 10.05 6.81 -9.41
CA ARG A 161 9.13 5.69 -9.16
C ARG A 161 9.92 4.39 -9.10
N LYS A 162 10.07 3.81 -7.91
CA LYS A 162 10.68 2.48 -7.73
C LYS A 162 9.71 1.34 -8.06
N HIS A 163 8.41 1.55 -7.84
CA HIS A 163 7.36 0.53 -8.03
C HIS A 163 5.99 1.16 -8.39
N PRO A 164 5.10 0.48 -9.13
CA PRO A 164 5.36 -0.72 -9.94
C PRO A 164 6.26 -0.39 -11.13
N ASN A 165 7.13 -1.34 -11.50
CA ASN A 165 7.97 -1.23 -12.70
C ASN A 165 7.82 -2.51 -13.53
N ALA A 166 6.99 -2.43 -14.57
CA ALA A 166 6.63 -3.56 -15.43
C ALA A 166 7.82 -4.19 -16.18
N THR A 167 8.97 -3.50 -16.24
CA THR A 167 10.17 -4.04 -16.91
C THR A 167 11.03 -4.94 -16.01
N THR A 168 10.79 -4.99 -14.69
CA THR A 168 11.64 -5.73 -13.74
C THR A 168 10.86 -6.76 -12.89
N ALA A 169 9.73 -7.29 -13.39
CA ALA A 169 8.85 -8.23 -12.65
C ALA A 169 8.33 -7.68 -11.30
N ASN A 170 8.34 -6.37 -11.16
CA ASN A 170 7.94 -5.63 -9.98
C ASN A 170 6.44 -5.29 -10.09
N GLU A 171 5.59 -6.31 -9.88
CA GLU A 171 4.13 -6.22 -9.98
C GLU A 171 3.47 -5.75 -8.68
N ASN A 172 2.28 -5.17 -8.80
CA ASN A 172 1.44 -4.77 -7.68
C ASN A 172 -0.01 -5.17 -8.02
N PRO A 173 -0.77 -5.85 -7.12
CA PRO A 173 -0.46 -6.19 -5.73
C PRO A 173 0.65 -7.23 -5.56
N LEU A 174 1.38 -7.17 -4.44
CA LEU A 174 2.34 -8.21 -4.07
C LEU A 174 1.59 -9.43 -3.54
N GLU A 175 1.75 -10.60 -4.14
CA GLU A 175 1.15 -11.86 -3.66
C GLU A 175 2.19 -12.72 -2.92
N ASN A 176 1.87 -13.21 -1.72
CA ASN A 176 2.76 -14.04 -0.91
C ASN A 176 4.13 -13.39 -0.58
N HIS A 177 4.12 -12.10 -0.24
CA HIS A 177 5.32 -11.36 0.15
C HIS A 177 5.19 -10.72 1.54
N LEU A 178 6.34 -10.62 2.21
CA LEU A 178 6.54 -9.84 3.41
C LEU A 178 7.25 -8.54 3.04
N VAL A 179 6.64 -7.40 3.33
CA VAL A 179 7.23 -6.08 3.10
C VAL A 179 7.81 -5.57 4.41
N LYS A 180 9.11 -5.28 4.43
CA LYS A 180 9.80 -4.73 5.60
C LYS A 180 10.25 -3.31 5.32
N VAL A 181 9.78 -2.38 6.16
CA VAL A 181 10.18 -0.98 6.15
C VAL A 181 11.08 -0.73 7.35
N THR A 182 12.33 -0.35 7.10
CA THR A 182 13.30 -0.03 8.15
C THR A 182 13.66 1.45 8.08
N VAL A 183 13.51 2.14 9.21
CA VAL A 183 13.83 3.58 9.33
C VAL A 183 14.90 3.77 10.40
N LYS A 184 16.03 4.37 10.01
CA LYS A 184 17.03 4.90 10.95
C LYS A 184 16.85 6.40 11.06
N SER A 185 16.59 6.90 12.26
CA SER A 185 16.33 8.31 12.51
C SER A 185 16.45 8.65 14.00
N ASP A 186 16.83 9.88 14.33
CA ASP A 186 16.70 10.40 15.70
C ASP A 186 15.24 10.41 16.20
N TYR A 187 14.28 10.40 15.28
CA TYR A 187 12.84 10.38 15.55
C TYR A 187 12.24 8.97 15.44
N TYR A 188 13.05 7.90 15.48
CA TYR A 188 12.59 6.51 15.26
C TYR A 188 11.46 6.06 16.21
N ARG A 189 11.39 6.59 17.45
CA ARG A 189 10.29 6.28 18.38
C ARG A 189 8.95 6.82 17.86
N ALA A 190 8.92 8.05 17.38
CA ALA A 190 7.74 8.64 16.75
C ALA A 190 7.33 7.90 15.47
N TRP A 191 8.30 7.50 14.64
CA TRP A 191 8.05 6.64 13.48
C TRP A 191 7.41 5.31 13.87
N GLY A 192 7.91 4.66 14.92
CA GLY A 192 7.34 3.40 15.39
C GLY A 192 5.94 3.55 15.95
N HIS A 193 5.70 4.56 16.80
CA HIS A 193 4.34 4.84 17.28
C HIS A 193 3.36 5.13 16.14
N TYR A 194 3.81 5.87 15.11
CA TYR A 194 3.03 6.06 13.90
C TYR A 194 2.66 4.74 13.23
N PHE A 195 3.62 3.82 13.06
CA PHE A 195 3.38 2.52 12.46
C PHE A 195 2.44 1.65 13.30
N GLU A 196 2.58 1.67 14.62
CA GLU A 196 1.69 0.96 15.56
C GLU A 196 0.25 1.48 15.49
N GLU A 197 0.06 2.79 15.37
CA GLU A 197 -1.27 3.41 15.36
C GLU A 197 -1.99 3.30 14.01
N ARG A 198 -1.23 3.33 12.90
CA ARG A 198 -1.81 3.48 11.54
C ARG A 198 -1.66 2.26 10.64
N THR A 199 -1.02 1.20 11.10
CA THR A 199 -0.83 -0.01 10.30
C THR A 199 -1.15 -1.24 11.14
N ASP A 200 -1.63 -2.31 10.49
CA ASP A 200 -1.81 -3.62 11.14
C ASP A 200 -0.51 -4.46 11.14
N GLY A 201 0.64 -3.82 10.91
CA GLY A 201 1.93 -4.49 10.85
C GLY A 201 2.56 -4.71 12.23
N VAL A 202 3.61 -5.53 12.25
CA VAL A 202 4.41 -5.76 13.46
C VAL A 202 5.55 -4.74 13.51
N VAL A 203 5.69 -4.04 14.64
CA VAL A 203 6.71 -3.00 14.85
C VAL A 203 7.74 -3.47 15.88
N GLU A 204 9.03 -3.30 15.55
CA GLU A 204 10.15 -3.63 16.42
C GLU A 204 11.14 -2.46 16.51
N TYR A 205 11.66 -2.21 17.71
CA TYR A 205 12.62 -1.14 17.97
C TYR A 205 14.01 -1.68 18.27
N ASP A 206 15.02 -1.07 17.65
CA ASP A 206 16.42 -1.20 18.02
C ASP A 206 16.89 0.15 18.58
N HIS A 207 16.81 0.27 19.91
CA HIS A 207 17.12 1.51 20.62
C HIS A 207 18.60 1.88 20.57
N ASP A 208 19.51 0.89 20.50
CA ASP A 208 20.95 1.11 20.46
C ASP A 208 21.39 1.73 19.12
N ARG A 209 20.68 1.37 18.04
CA ARG A 209 20.95 1.89 16.69
C ARG A 209 20.03 3.02 16.24
N GLN A 210 19.04 3.38 17.07
CA GLN A 210 17.96 4.32 16.75
C GLN A 210 17.22 3.93 15.46
N VAL A 211 16.82 2.66 15.39
CA VAL A 211 16.15 2.07 14.23
C VAL A 211 14.78 1.54 14.65
N VAL A 212 13.79 1.70 13.77
CA VAL A 212 12.51 1.01 13.84
C VAL A 212 12.28 0.16 12.59
N ASN A 213 11.73 -1.03 12.80
CA ASN A 213 11.34 -1.95 11.75
C ASN A 213 9.82 -2.13 11.78
N LEU A 214 9.18 -1.97 10.63
CA LEU A 214 7.80 -2.34 10.39
C LEU A 214 7.77 -3.53 9.43
N THR A 215 7.07 -4.59 9.80
CA THR A 215 6.82 -5.76 8.97
C THR A 215 5.34 -5.83 8.61
N LEU A 216 5.05 -5.74 7.32
CA LEU A 216 3.72 -5.86 6.74
C LEU A 216 3.62 -7.20 6.01
N VAL A 217 2.57 -7.95 6.30
CA VAL A 217 2.29 -9.22 5.62
C VAL A 217 1.23 -8.95 4.56
N SER A 218 1.54 -9.21 3.28
CA SER A 218 0.50 -9.22 2.26
C SER A 218 -0.44 -10.41 2.55
N PRO A 219 -1.76 -10.20 2.66
CA PRO A 219 -2.67 -11.31 2.89
C PRO A 219 -2.51 -12.34 1.77
N LEU A 220 -2.54 -13.63 2.14
CA LEU A 220 -2.53 -14.73 1.19
C LEU A 220 -3.79 -14.63 0.32
N SER A 221 -3.67 -14.06 -0.87
CA SER A 221 -4.71 -14.13 -1.89
C SER A 221 -4.69 -15.52 -2.52
N LEU A 222 -5.05 -16.56 -1.77
CA LEU A 222 -5.50 -17.81 -2.38
C LEU A 222 -6.90 -17.56 -2.95
N ARG A 223 -6.97 -16.86 -4.09
CA ARG A 223 -8.21 -16.83 -4.88
C ARG A 223 -8.35 -18.18 -5.57
N LYS A 224 -8.99 -19.13 -4.88
CA LYS A 224 -9.50 -20.33 -5.51
C LYS A 224 -10.63 -19.89 -6.44
N MET A 225 -10.37 -19.82 -7.74
CA MET A 225 -11.43 -19.68 -8.73
C MET A 225 -12.17 -21.02 -8.78
N THR A 226 -13.41 -21.03 -8.29
CA THR A 226 -14.26 -22.23 -8.29
C THR A 226 -15.13 -22.34 -9.53
N ALA A 227 -15.15 -21.33 -10.40
CA ALA A 227 -15.85 -21.35 -11.68
C ALA A 227 -15.20 -20.35 -12.64
N ALA A 228 -14.95 -20.78 -13.89
CA ALA A 228 -14.42 -19.93 -14.96
C ALA A 228 -15.53 -19.14 -15.68
N THR A 229 -16.76 -19.68 -15.66
CA THR A 229 -17.96 -19.01 -16.18
C THR A 229 -19.06 -19.10 -15.13
N ALA A 230 -19.44 -17.94 -14.58
CA ALA A 230 -20.53 -17.83 -13.63
C ALA A 230 -21.40 -16.61 -13.94
N SER A 231 -22.70 -16.80 -14.08
CA SER A 231 -23.67 -15.71 -14.18
C SER A 231 -24.87 -16.03 -13.30
N LEU A 232 -25.12 -15.19 -12.30
CA LEU A 232 -26.23 -15.35 -11.34
C LEU A 232 -27.47 -14.53 -11.74
N SER A 233 -27.55 -14.11 -13.00
CA SER A 233 -28.70 -13.37 -13.53
C SER A 233 -29.95 -14.24 -13.50
N ALA A 234 -31.07 -13.67 -13.03
CA ALA A 234 -32.39 -14.31 -13.04
C ALA A 234 -33.07 -14.28 -14.42
N SER A 235 -32.40 -13.74 -15.45
CA SER A 235 -32.94 -13.64 -16.80
C SER A 235 -31.87 -13.95 -17.86
N GLY A 236 -32.30 -14.59 -18.93
CA GLY A 236 -31.45 -15.12 -20.01
C GLY A 236 -31.31 -16.63 -19.93
N ASP A 237 -30.82 -17.21 -21.03
CA ASP A 237 -30.42 -18.61 -21.13
C ASP A 237 -28.90 -18.65 -21.32
N PHE A 238 -28.25 -19.65 -20.72
CA PHE A 238 -26.86 -19.98 -21.00
C PHE A 238 -26.84 -21.16 -21.98
N GLU A 239 -26.58 -20.86 -23.24
CA GLU A 239 -26.54 -21.83 -24.34
C GLU A 239 -25.07 -22.10 -24.73
N ILE A 240 -24.67 -23.37 -24.67
CA ILE A 240 -23.40 -23.84 -25.22
C ILE A 240 -23.69 -24.43 -26.60
N LEU A 241 -23.21 -23.76 -27.66
CA LEU A 241 -23.38 -24.20 -29.04
C LEU A 241 -22.09 -24.89 -29.54
N GLY A 242 -22.09 -26.22 -29.49
CA GLY A 242 -20.98 -27.05 -29.98
C GLY A 242 -20.75 -26.94 -31.50
N GLY A 243 -19.55 -26.51 -31.90
CA GLY A 243 -19.00 -26.56 -33.26
C GLY A 243 -18.13 -27.80 -33.50
N THR A 244 -17.65 -27.97 -34.73
CA THR A 244 -16.84 -29.14 -35.16
C THR A 244 -15.34 -28.89 -35.22
N HIS A 245 -14.87 -27.71 -34.80
CA HIS A 245 -13.49 -27.27 -35.02
C HIS A 245 -12.96 -26.42 -33.86
N GLY A 246 -12.26 -27.05 -32.92
CA GLY A 246 -11.38 -26.36 -31.98
C GLY A 246 -9.95 -26.27 -32.51
N HIS A 247 -9.18 -25.31 -31.96
CA HIS A 247 -7.80 -25.04 -32.39
C HIS A 247 -6.82 -26.17 -32.00
N CYS A 248 -7.09 -26.85 -30.88
CA CYS A 248 -6.23 -27.90 -30.31
C CYS A 248 -6.92 -29.28 -30.19
N ASN A 249 -8.26 -29.32 -30.26
CA ASN A 249 -9.09 -30.54 -30.24
C ASN A 249 -10.35 -30.31 -31.10
N SER A 250 -11.00 -31.38 -31.54
CA SER A 250 -12.26 -31.35 -32.31
C SER A 250 -13.52 -31.14 -31.48
N ASP A 251 -13.41 -31.19 -30.16
CA ASP A 251 -14.53 -31.06 -29.22
C ASP A 251 -14.51 -29.69 -28.54
N ASP A 252 -15.69 -29.18 -28.21
CA ASP A 252 -15.84 -28.04 -27.30
C ASP A 252 -15.91 -28.56 -25.87
N TYR A 253 -15.08 -28.03 -24.97
CA TYR A 253 -15.00 -28.53 -23.61
C TYR A 253 -14.76 -27.45 -22.57
N THR A 254 -15.09 -27.78 -21.33
CA THR A 254 -14.59 -27.07 -20.13
C THR A 254 -13.56 -27.96 -19.45
N ASP A 255 -12.51 -27.39 -18.88
CA ASP A 255 -11.47 -28.11 -18.16
C ASP A 255 -10.83 -27.27 -17.04
N SER A 256 -9.87 -27.85 -16.34
CA SER A 256 -9.11 -27.19 -15.28
C SER A 256 -7.81 -26.53 -15.76
N TYR A 257 -7.77 -26.01 -17.00
CA TYR A 257 -6.55 -25.44 -17.57
C TYR A 257 -5.89 -24.43 -16.62
N ASN A 258 -4.57 -24.60 -16.44
CA ASN A 258 -3.76 -23.76 -15.59
C ASN A 258 -2.58 -23.19 -16.39
N SER A 259 -2.63 -21.89 -16.69
CA SER A 259 -1.55 -21.18 -17.38
C SER A 259 -0.38 -20.79 -16.47
N SER A 260 -0.41 -21.12 -15.18
CA SER A 260 0.66 -20.73 -14.25
C SER A 260 1.93 -21.56 -14.45
N GLY A 261 3.09 -20.92 -14.38
CA GLY A 261 4.38 -21.63 -14.34
C GLY A 261 4.87 -22.18 -15.69
N THR A 262 4.25 -21.77 -16.80
CA THR A 262 4.62 -22.19 -18.15
C THR A 262 4.47 -21.04 -19.15
N SER A 263 5.30 -21.05 -20.21
CA SER A 263 5.17 -20.16 -21.38
C SER A 263 4.38 -20.80 -22.52
N ASP A 264 4.06 -22.08 -22.38
CA ASP A 264 3.41 -22.88 -23.38
C ASP A 264 1.96 -22.45 -23.50
N ASP A 265 1.45 -22.40 -24.73
CA ASP A 265 0.04 -22.09 -24.92
C ASP A 265 -0.85 -23.28 -24.51
N TYR A 266 -2.15 -23.09 -24.59
CA TYR A 266 -3.10 -24.14 -24.24
C TYR A 266 -2.90 -25.42 -25.09
N CYS A 267 -2.63 -25.28 -26.39
CA CYS A 267 -2.48 -26.42 -27.29
C CYS A 267 -1.25 -27.27 -26.96
N ASP A 268 -0.16 -26.62 -26.53
CA ASP A 268 1.10 -27.27 -26.18
C ASP A 268 1.01 -28.09 -24.87
N GLN A 269 0.01 -27.81 -24.03
CA GLN A 269 -0.21 -28.48 -22.75
C GLN A 269 -1.28 -29.59 -22.79
N TRP A 270 -2.01 -29.68 -23.90
CA TRP A 270 -3.04 -30.69 -24.11
C TRP A 270 -2.45 -32.06 -24.50
N PRO A 271 -3.00 -33.21 -24.04
CA PRO A 271 -4.09 -33.39 -23.07
C PRO A 271 -3.61 -33.63 -21.63
N LEU A 272 -2.32 -33.40 -21.33
CA LEU A 272 -1.68 -33.90 -20.11
C LEU A 272 -1.86 -32.98 -18.89
N ALA A 273 -2.10 -31.68 -19.10
CA ALA A 273 -2.22 -30.69 -18.03
C ALA A 273 -3.66 -30.18 -17.80
N THR A 274 -4.64 -30.70 -18.54
CA THR A 274 -6.04 -30.26 -18.49
C THR A 274 -6.89 -31.30 -17.75
N GLY A 275 -7.29 -30.97 -16.51
CA GLY A 275 -8.09 -31.84 -15.64
C GLY A 275 -9.60 -31.61 -15.75
N ASN A 276 -10.36 -32.26 -14.87
CA ASN A 276 -11.83 -32.31 -14.92
C ASN A 276 -12.53 -31.33 -13.96
N ASP A 277 -11.91 -30.17 -13.67
CA ASP A 277 -12.44 -29.16 -12.73
C ASP A 277 -12.90 -27.87 -13.46
N GLY A 278 -13.51 -28.02 -14.64
CA GLY A 278 -14.08 -26.96 -15.47
C GLY A 278 -15.56 -26.71 -15.18
N ASP A 279 -15.89 -26.30 -13.96
CA ASP A 279 -17.28 -26.15 -13.50
C ASP A 279 -18.04 -25.01 -14.22
N VAL A 280 -19.33 -25.26 -14.51
CA VAL A 280 -20.26 -24.28 -15.10
C VAL A 280 -21.36 -23.97 -14.09
N THR A 281 -21.50 -22.69 -13.71
CA THR A 281 -22.56 -22.25 -12.79
C THR A 281 -23.43 -21.16 -13.42
N TYR A 282 -24.75 -21.35 -13.46
CA TYR A 282 -25.69 -20.36 -13.97
C TYR A 282 -26.91 -20.20 -13.04
N GLY A 283 -27.35 -18.97 -12.83
CA GLY A 283 -28.44 -18.63 -11.91
C GLY A 283 -29.84 -18.94 -12.42
N ASN A 284 -29.97 -19.35 -13.68
CA ASN A 284 -31.23 -19.70 -14.33
C ASN A 284 -31.07 -21.04 -15.09
N ASN A 285 -31.85 -21.29 -16.14
CA ASN A 285 -31.79 -22.54 -16.90
C ASN A 285 -30.49 -22.67 -17.70
N ILE A 286 -29.90 -23.87 -17.69
CA ILE A 286 -28.80 -24.24 -18.58
C ILE A 286 -29.36 -25.17 -19.65
N ASP A 287 -29.12 -24.85 -20.92
CA ASP A 287 -29.50 -25.70 -22.04
C ASP A 287 -28.25 -26.25 -22.72
N ILE A 288 -28.10 -27.58 -22.65
CA ILE A 288 -27.06 -28.35 -23.35
C ILE A 288 -27.70 -29.31 -24.37
N SER A 289 -28.90 -29.00 -24.85
CA SER A 289 -29.66 -29.86 -25.75
C SER A 289 -29.43 -29.59 -27.23
N SER A 290 -28.92 -28.40 -27.57
CA SER A 290 -28.71 -27.90 -28.93
C SER A 290 -27.22 -27.93 -29.32
N GLY A 291 -26.73 -29.08 -29.78
CA GLY A 291 -25.36 -29.25 -30.27
C GLY A 291 -25.29 -30.12 -31.52
N SER A 292 -24.36 -29.77 -32.43
CA SER A 292 -24.05 -30.61 -33.61
C SER A 292 -22.73 -31.40 -33.46
N GLY A 293 -21.93 -31.10 -32.43
CA GLY A 293 -20.66 -31.74 -32.07
C GLY A 293 -20.71 -32.48 -30.72
N SER A 294 -19.59 -33.09 -30.32
CA SER A 294 -19.39 -33.66 -28.98
C SER A 294 -18.97 -32.54 -28.03
N ASP A 295 -19.89 -32.07 -27.19
CA ASP A 295 -19.57 -31.16 -26.10
C ASP A 295 -19.07 -31.98 -24.89
N GLU A 296 -17.90 -31.68 -24.34
CA GLU A 296 -17.34 -32.33 -23.16
C GLU A 296 -17.23 -31.35 -21.98
N ILE A 297 -18.17 -31.42 -21.04
CA ILE A 297 -18.12 -30.61 -19.82
C ILE A 297 -17.31 -31.40 -18.79
N ARG A 298 -16.01 -31.09 -18.67
CA ARG A 298 -15.13 -31.74 -17.70
C ARG A 298 -15.15 -30.97 -16.38
N GLY A 299 -16.30 -31.05 -15.70
CA GLY A 299 -16.58 -30.39 -14.42
C GLY A 299 -18.03 -30.59 -14.01
N ASP A 300 -18.41 -29.98 -12.89
CA ASP A 300 -19.80 -29.96 -12.41
C ASP A 300 -20.63 -28.89 -13.16
N ILE A 301 -21.92 -29.17 -13.36
CA ILE A 301 -22.92 -28.20 -13.83
C ILE A 301 -23.80 -27.82 -12.65
N VAL A 302 -23.98 -26.53 -12.40
CA VAL A 302 -24.85 -26.01 -11.35
C VAL A 302 -25.81 -24.98 -11.95
N ALA A 303 -27.09 -25.33 -12.04
CA ALA A 303 -28.16 -24.43 -12.49
C ALA A 303 -29.03 -23.96 -11.31
N GLY A 304 -29.39 -22.68 -11.31
CA GLY A 304 -30.41 -22.11 -10.42
C GLY A 304 -31.84 -22.40 -10.86
N GLY A 305 -32.02 -22.80 -12.13
CA GLY A 305 -33.27 -23.34 -12.68
C GLY A 305 -33.10 -24.79 -13.12
N ASN A 306 -33.62 -25.14 -14.30
CA ASN A 306 -33.53 -26.48 -14.88
C ASN A 306 -32.25 -26.67 -15.71
N VAL A 307 -31.82 -27.93 -15.89
CA VAL A 307 -30.82 -28.32 -16.89
C VAL A 307 -31.50 -29.14 -17.98
N THR A 308 -31.52 -28.63 -19.21
CA THR A 308 -32.08 -29.35 -20.36
C THR A 308 -30.96 -30.14 -21.04
N VAL A 309 -31.07 -31.47 -21.05
CA VAL A 309 -30.11 -32.36 -21.72
C VAL A 309 -30.80 -32.99 -22.94
N GLY A 310 -30.27 -32.69 -24.12
CA GLY A 310 -30.84 -33.17 -25.39
C GLY A 310 -30.34 -34.54 -25.81
N THR A 311 -31.09 -35.18 -26.71
CA THR A 311 -30.66 -36.40 -27.43
C THR A 311 -30.29 -36.10 -28.88
N GLY A 312 -29.80 -34.89 -29.15
CA GLY A 312 -29.42 -34.42 -30.48
C GLY A 312 -28.28 -35.22 -31.10
N ALA A 313 -27.86 -34.84 -32.31
CA ALA A 313 -26.73 -35.48 -32.99
C ALA A 313 -25.40 -35.27 -32.23
N GLY A 314 -25.26 -34.12 -31.57
CA GLY A 314 -24.26 -33.90 -30.54
C GLY A 314 -24.71 -34.51 -29.21
N LYS A 315 -23.88 -35.37 -28.64
CA LYS A 315 -24.11 -35.95 -27.31
C LYS A 315 -23.24 -35.19 -26.31
N PRO A 316 -23.80 -34.31 -25.46
CA PRO A 316 -22.99 -33.68 -24.43
C PRO A 316 -22.57 -34.74 -23.40
N TYR A 317 -21.29 -34.77 -23.05
CA TYR A 317 -20.74 -35.59 -21.99
C TYR A 317 -20.37 -34.71 -20.81
N VAL A 318 -20.93 -35.01 -19.64
CA VAL A 318 -20.59 -34.34 -18.39
C VAL A 318 -19.80 -35.32 -17.54
N PHE A 319 -18.56 -34.97 -17.19
CA PHE A 319 -17.69 -35.82 -16.36
C PHE A 319 -17.93 -35.61 -14.86
N GLY A 320 -18.49 -34.46 -14.46
CA GLY A 320 -18.92 -34.16 -13.10
C GLY A 320 -20.41 -34.41 -12.85
N HIS A 321 -20.94 -33.76 -11.82
CA HIS A 321 -22.34 -33.83 -11.40
C HIS A 321 -23.18 -32.74 -12.07
N ILE A 322 -24.43 -33.07 -12.39
CA ILE A 322 -25.43 -32.07 -12.79
C ILE A 322 -26.32 -31.77 -11.59
N ASN A 323 -26.21 -30.55 -11.07
CA ASN A 323 -27.01 -30.01 -9.97
C ASN A 323 -27.93 -28.93 -10.53
N TYR A 324 -29.21 -28.99 -10.18
CA TYR A 324 -30.21 -28.03 -10.63
C TYR A 324 -31.22 -27.76 -9.52
N THR A 325 -31.92 -26.63 -9.57
CA THR A 325 -32.87 -26.22 -8.54
C THR A 325 -34.22 -25.91 -9.17
N ASP A 326 -35.21 -26.78 -8.95
CA ASP A 326 -36.57 -26.60 -9.50
C ASP A 326 -37.38 -25.53 -8.74
N ASN A 327 -36.96 -25.18 -7.52
CA ASN A 327 -37.62 -24.18 -6.69
C ASN A 327 -36.71 -23.69 -5.56
N CYS A 328 -36.18 -22.48 -5.70
CA CYS A 328 -35.48 -21.79 -4.63
C CYS A 328 -36.39 -20.67 -4.11
N ASN A 329 -37.22 -20.97 -3.11
CA ASN A 329 -37.97 -19.93 -2.41
C ASN A 329 -37.07 -19.43 -1.25
N PRO A 330 -36.59 -18.18 -1.29
CA PRO A 330 -35.64 -17.67 -0.29
C PRO A 330 -36.20 -17.61 1.13
#